data_AF-A0A940WAZ4-F1
#
_entry.id   AF-A0A940WAZ4-F1
#
_cell.length_a   1.000
_cell.length_b   1.000
_cell.length_c   1.000
_cell.angle_alpha   90.00
_cell.angle_beta   90.00
_cell.angle_gamma   90.00
#
_symmetry.space_group_name_H-M   'P 1'
#
loop_
_entity.id
_entity.type
_entity.pdbx_description
1 polymer ?
#
loop_
_entity_poly.entity_id
_entity_poly.type
_entity_poly.pdbx_seq_one_letter_code
_entity_poly.pdbx_strand_id
1 'polypeptide(L)'
;MPLRRRVVLEGIRFAAGVASNPSDVVTLWQAAGGGKTVGCLPSTPVPELPHAAGLLPIALESREDLSLFYGKVNAWLVGADPPPFPTPSASIPRFAFPVVPSANLEEALERVEALAEWAGVVSGSPPSEGGLWKSIRAYAIRRLLLDALDERSTREPAFLTPEERGDIVRAGIFLPPEAHSRLLSAILGITPDPAAILTEGEKGDPLILLAKRLI
;
A
#
# COMPACT_ATOMS: atom_id res chain seq x y z
N MET A 1 4.90 29.20 -18.74
CA MET A 1 4.87 27.87 -18.09
C MET A 1 4.77 26.80 -19.16
N PRO A 2 5.52 25.69 -19.07
CA PRO A 2 5.35 24.58 -20.01
C PRO A 2 3.90 24.05 -19.91
N LEU A 3 3.26 23.86 -21.07
CA LEU A 3 1.90 23.36 -21.15
C LEU A 3 1.89 21.88 -20.73
N ARG A 4 1.29 21.58 -19.57
CA ARG A 4 1.06 20.19 -19.15
C ARG A 4 0.02 19.55 -20.06
N ARG A 5 0.26 18.30 -20.48
CA ARG A 5 -0.69 17.52 -21.28
C ARG A 5 -1.98 17.29 -20.49
N ARG A 6 -3.12 17.17 -21.17
CA ARG A 6 -4.44 16.94 -20.57
C ARG A 6 -4.46 15.76 -19.58
N VAL A 7 -3.85 14.64 -19.97
CA VAL A 7 -3.78 13.42 -19.14
C VAL A 7 -3.07 13.67 -17.80
N VAL A 8 -2.03 14.51 -17.80
CA VAL A 8 -1.30 14.86 -16.57
C VAL A 8 -2.19 15.67 -15.64
N LEU A 9 -2.93 16.66 -16.18
CA LEU A 9 -3.87 17.48 -15.40
C LEU A 9 -5.06 16.67 -14.88
N GLU A 10 -5.54 15.67 -15.63
CA GLU A 10 -6.57 14.74 -15.17
C GLU A 10 -6.05 13.85 -14.03
N GLY A 11 -4.82 13.33 -14.14
CA GLY A 11 -4.17 12.58 -13.07
C GLY A 11 -4.01 13.41 -11.79
N ILE A 12 -3.49 14.63 -11.88
CA ILE A 12 -3.34 15.53 -10.73
C ILE A 12 -4.69 15.79 -10.06
N ARG A 13 -5.74 16.11 -10.84
CA ARG A 13 -7.10 16.34 -10.29
C ARG A 13 -7.68 15.09 -9.63
N PHE A 14 -7.44 13.91 -10.20
CA PHE A 14 -7.85 12.66 -9.60
C PHE A 14 -7.15 12.42 -8.26
N ALA A 15 -5.83 12.65 -8.20
CA ALA A 15 -5.07 12.54 -6.96
C ALA A 15 -5.59 13.47 -5.86
N ALA A 16 -5.83 14.74 -6.19
CA ALA A 16 -6.41 15.71 -5.27
C ALA A 16 -7.81 15.29 -4.79
N GLY A 17 -8.63 14.71 -5.67
CA GLY A 17 -9.94 14.15 -5.29
C GLY A 17 -9.83 13.00 -4.28
N VAL A 18 -8.88 12.09 -4.49
CA VAL A 18 -8.61 10.99 -3.55
C VAL A 18 -8.08 11.53 -2.22
N ALA A 19 -7.14 12.47 -2.26
CA ALA A 19 -6.49 13.02 -1.06
C ALA A 19 -7.46 13.84 -0.17
N SER A 20 -8.39 14.56 -0.79
CA SER A 20 -9.41 15.37 -0.11
C SER A 20 -10.61 14.57 0.37
N ASN A 21 -10.95 13.46 -0.29
CA ASN A 21 -12.06 12.60 0.10
C ASN A 21 -11.71 11.10 0.03
N PRO A 22 -10.81 10.62 0.91
CA PRO A 22 -10.34 9.24 0.86
C PRO A 22 -11.42 8.22 1.28
N SER A 23 -12.42 8.63 2.07
CA SER A 23 -13.49 7.76 2.53
C SER A 23 -14.34 7.22 1.37
N ASP A 24 -14.65 8.05 0.38
CA ASP A 24 -15.48 7.64 -0.77
C ASP A 24 -14.77 6.62 -1.65
N VAL A 25 -13.47 6.82 -1.86
CA VAL A 25 -12.63 5.91 -2.65
C VAL A 25 -12.54 4.54 -1.99
N VAL A 26 -12.33 4.52 -0.67
CA VAL A 26 -12.26 3.28 0.10
C VAL A 26 -13.62 2.58 0.16
N THR A 27 -14.71 3.35 0.30
CA THR A 27 -16.08 2.80 0.25
C THR A 27 -16.37 2.17 -1.11
N LEU A 28 -15.97 2.83 -2.19
CA LEU A 28 -16.10 2.31 -3.54
C LEU A 28 -15.29 1.02 -3.74
N TRP A 29 -14.07 0.96 -3.20
CA TRP A 29 -13.25 -0.27 -3.22
C TRP A 29 -13.96 -1.43 -2.49
N GLN A 30 -14.45 -1.19 -1.27
CA GLN A 30 -15.19 -2.18 -0.49
C GLN A 30 -16.43 -2.68 -1.25
N ALA A 31 -17.18 -1.76 -1.87
CA ALA A 31 -18.39 -2.09 -2.63
C ALA A 31 -18.11 -2.85 -3.93
N ALA A 32 -17.08 -2.46 -4.68
CA ALA A 32 -16.78 -3.03 -6.00
C ALA A 32 -16.06 -4.38 -5.93
N GLY A 33 -15.18 -4.58 -4.94
CA GLY A 33 -14.35 -5.77 -4.83
C GLY A 33 -14.85 -6.81 -3.83
N GLY A 34 -15.87 -6.49 -3.03
CA GLY A 34 -16.18 -7.26 -1.80
C GLY A 34 -15.02 -7.29 -0.80
N GLY A 35 -14.02 -6.43 -1.03
CA GLY A 35 -12.76 -6.40 -0.29
C GLY A 35 -12.93 -5.73 1.07
N LYS A 36 -12.09 -6.13 2.01
CA LYS A 36 -12.03 -5.55 3.35
C LYS A 36 -10.84 -4.59 3.45
N THR A 37 -10.90 -3.66 4.38
CA THR A 37 -9.84 -2.67 4.61
C THR A 37 -9.14 -2.93 5.93
N VAL A 38 -7.84 -2.69 5.95
CA VAL A 38 -6.99 -2.82 7.14
C VAL A 38 -6.40 -1.45 7.45
N GLY A 39 -6.66 -0.95 8.66
CA GLY A 39 -6.00 0.24 9.16
C GLY A 39 -4.63 -0.13 9.72
N CYS A 40 -3.58 0.56 9.27
CA CYS A 40 -2.20 0.24 9.59
C CYS A 40 -1.54 1.37 10.40
N LEU A 41 -1.07 1.04 11.61
CA LEU A 41 -0.56 1.99 12.60
C LEU A 41 0.81 1.58 13.18
N PRO A 42 1.92 2.24 12.83
CA PRO A 42 2.12 3.13 11.70
C PRO A 42 2.13 2.33 10.37
N SER A 43 2.66 2.90 9.29
CA SER A 43 2.74 2.27 7.96
C SER A 43 3.22 0.80 8.04
N THR A 44 2.50 -0.08 7.33
CA THR A 44 2.78 -1.53 7.34
C THR A 44 4.15 -1.80 6.71
N PRO A 45 5.03 -2.58 7.35
CA PRO A 45 6.31 -2.95 6.75
C PRO A 45 6.15 -3.95 5.60
N VAL A 46 5.01 -4.68 5.55
CA VAL A 46 4.74 -5.77 4.59
C VAL A 46 3.31 -5.66 4.01
N PRO A 47 2.97 -4.56 3.31
CA PRO A 47 1.62 -4.35 2.78
C PRO A 47 1.23 -5.37 1.68
N GLU A 48 2.22 -6.03 1.09
CA GLU A 48 2.04 -7.06 0.07
C GLU A 48 1.15 -8.22 0.55
N LEU A 49 1.22 -8.60 1.83
CA LEU A 49 0.49 -9.74 2.38
C LEU A 49 -1.01 -9.48 2.56
N PRO A 50 -1.44 -8.41 3.27
CA PRO A 50 -2.85 -8.02 3.28
C PRO A 50 -3.41 -7.85 1.87
N HIS A 51 -2.65 -7.21 0.97
CA HIS A 51 -3.05 -7.03 -0.41
C HIS A 51 -3.23 -8.35 -1.17
N ALA A 52 -2.32 -9.32 -0.98
CA ALA A 52 -2.43 -10.65 -1.57
C ALA A 52 -3.66 -11.44 -1.09
N ALA A 53 -4.15 -11.15 0.13
CA ALA A 53 -5.40 -11.68 0.67
C ALA A 53 -6.66 -10.90 0.19
N GLY A 54 -6.51 -9.93 -0.72
CA GLY A 54 -7.62 -9.09 -1.19
C GLY A 54 -8.04 -7.99 -0.21
N LEU A 55 -7.20 -7.68 0.78
CA LEU A 55 -7.42 -6.56 1.69
C LEU A 55 -6.80 -5.28 1.11
N LEU A 56 -7.37 -4.13 1.44
CA LEU A 56 -6.74 -2.83 1.17
C LEU A 56 -6.03 -2.33 2.44
N PRO A 57 -4.68 -2.38 2.51
CA PRO A 57 -3.93 -1.79 3.60
C PRO A 57 -3.90 -0.27 3.47
N ILE A 58 -4.32 0.44 4.52
CA ILE A 58 -4.37 1.90 4.60
C ILE A 58 -3.41 2.35 5.69
N ALA A 59 -2.31 3.00 5.29
CA ALA A 59 -1.36 3.59 6.22
C ALA A 59 -1.97 4.83 6.88
N LEU A 60 -2.32 4.74 8.17
CA LEU A 60 -2.94 5.83 8.90
C LEU A 60 -1.84 6.60 9.63
N GLU A 61 -1.36 7.66 8.98
CA GLU A 61 -0.18 8.41 9.42
C GLU A 61 -0.52 9.67 10.23
N SER A 62 -1.79 10.07 10.28
CA SER A 62 -2.26 11.25 11.01
C SER A 62 -3.50 10.97 11.87
N ARG A 63 -3.76 11.84 12.86
CA ARG A 63 -5.01 11.80 13.65
C ARG A 63 -6.25 12.02 12.80
N GLU A 64 -6.12 12.81 11.73
CA GLU A 64 -7.20 13.11 10.79
C GLU A 64 -7.58 11.85 10.02
N ASP A 65 -6.57 11.13 9.48
CA ASP A 65 -6.78 9.86 8.80
C ASP A 65 -7.40 8.82 9.74
N LEU A 66 -6.88 8.72 10.98
CA LEU A 66 -7.45 7.83 11.98
C LEU A 66 -8.93 8.15 12.25
N SER A 67 -9.27 9.43 12.39
CA SER A 67 -10.65 9.85 12.65
C SER A 67 -11.58 9.55 11.47
N LEU A 68 -11.10 9.71 10.23
CA LEU A 68 -11.87 9.41 9.02
C LEU A 68 -12.20 7.93 8.87
N PHE A 69 -11.28 7.06 9.30
CA PHE A 69 -11.38 5.61 9.16
C PHE A 69 -11.75 4.88 10.46
N TYR A 70 -11.96 5.61 11.55
CA TYR A 70 -12.44 5.05 12.81
C TYR A 70 -13.79 4.38 12.60
N GLY A 71 -13.87 3.08 12.89
CA GLY A 71 -15.09 2.28 12.67
C GLY A 71 -15.40 1.94 11.21
N LYS A 72 -14.55 2.33 10.23
CA LYS A 72 -14.73 2.00 8.80
C LYS A 72 -13.79 0.92 8.30
N VAL A 73 -12.77 0.55 9.08
CA VAL A 73 -11.87 -0.56 8.76
C VAL A 73 -12.36 -1.87 9.35
N ASN A 74 -12.01 -2.97 8.70
CA ASN A 74 -12.43 -4.31 9.10
C ASN A 74 -11.42 -4.97 10.04
N ALA A 75 -10.16 -4.53 10.04
CA ALA A 75 -9.12 -5.02 10.93
C ALA A 75 -8.02 -3.98 11.15
N TRP A 76 -7.19 -4.21 12.16
CA TRP A 76 -6.07 -3.36 12.52
C TRP A 76 -4.75 -4.10 12.47
N LEU A 77 -3.77 -3.52 11.77
CA LEU A 77 -2.38 -3.93 11.84
C LEU A 77 -1.61 -2.86 12.63
N VAL A 78 -1.07 -3.25 13.78
CA VAL A 78 -0.43 -2.31 14.71
C VAL A 78 1.04 -2.70 14.85
N GLY A 79 1.93 -1.82 14.43
CA GLY A 79 3.37 -2.00 14.54
C GLY A 79 3.90 -1.56 15.91
N ALA A 80 3.58 -0.34 16.34
CA ALA A 80 4.22 0.28 17.50
C ALA A 80 3.57 -0.10 18.85
N ASP A 81 4.41 -0.28 19.87
CA ASP A 81 4.00 -0.34 21.28
C ASP A 81 4.75 0.74 22.10
N PRO A 82 4.06 1.74 22.67
CA PRO A 82 2.64 2.02 22.49
C PRO A 82 2.35 2.57 21.08
N PRO A 83 1.14 2.34 20.55
CA PRO A 83 0.74 2.91 19.28
C PRO A 83 0.73 4.45 19.37
N PRO A 84 1.13 5.17 18.30
CA PRO A 84 1.16 6.64 18.30
C PRO A 84 -0.21 7.28 18.48
N PHE A 85 -1.27 6.50 18.32
CA PHE A 85 -2.66 6.91 18.45
C PHE A 85 -3.45 5.86 19.24
N PRO A 86 -4.55 6.23 19.92
CA PRO A 86 -5.35 5.29 20.69
C PRO A 86 -5.81 4.14 19.81
N THR A 87 -5.44 2.91 20.20
CA THR A 87 -5.90 1.71 19.51
C THR A 87 -7.42 1.60 19.62
N PRO A 88 -8.14 1.45 18.51
CA PRO A 88 -9.58 1.31 18.48
C PRO A 88 -10.05 0.03 19.20
N SER A 89 -11.37 -0.01 19.47
CA SER A 89 -12.08 -1.03 20.25
C SER A 89 -11.58 -2.47 20.05
N ALA A 90 -11.52 -3.23 21.15
CA ALA A 90 -11.16 -4.65 21.19
C ALA A 90 -12.09 -5.58 20.37
N SER A 91 -13.20 -5.05 19.84
CA SER A 91 -14.17 -5.78 19.04
C SER A 91 -13.77 -6.00 17.56
N ILE A 92 -12.67 -5.41 17.11
CA ILE A 92 -12.18 -5.52 15.72
C ILE A 92 -10.90 -6.38 15.71
N PRO A 93 -10.74 -7.33 14.76
CA PRO A 93 -9.52 -8.13 14.64
C PRO A 93 -8.25 -7.28 14.59
N ARG A 94 -7.24 -7.68 15.35
CA ARG A 94 -5.96 -6.97 15.46
C ARG A 94 -4.78 -7.91 15.24
N PHE A 95 -3.77 -7.47 14.49
CA PHE A 95 -2.45 -8.08 14.44
C PHE A 95 -1.41 -7.11 14.96
N ALA A 96 -0.56 -7.58 15.87
CA ALA A 96 0.58 -6.82 16.34
C ALA A 96 1.81 -7.24 15.53
N PHE A 97 2.30 -6.37 14.66
CA PHE A 97 3.50 -6.63 13.86
C PHE A 97 4.73 -6.13 14.64
N PRO A 98 5.75 -6.97 14.92
CA PRO A 98 6.89 -6.52 15.71
C PRO A 98 7.69 -5.40 15.03
N VAL A 99 7.97 -4.29 15.74
CA VAL A 99 8.86 -3.21 15.26
C VAL A 99 10.34 -3.60 15.33
N VAL A 100 10.70 -4.47 16.27
CA VAL A 100 12.08 -4.89 16.47
C VAL A 100 12.51 -5.70 15.24
N PRO A 101 13.65 -5.40 14.59
CA PRO A 101 14.15 -6.21 13.48
C PRO A 101 14.26 -7.68 13.87
N SER A 102 13.95 -8.58 12.94
CA SER A 102 14.17 -10.02 13.14
C SER A 102 15.67 -10.29 13.30
N ALA A 103 16.05 -11.15 14.23
CA ALA A 103 17.45 -11.52 14.44
C ALA A 103 18.00 -12.39 13.30
N ASN A 104 17.13 -13.13 12.63
CA ASN A 104 17.49 -14.02 11.53
C ASN A 104 16.31 -14.23 10.55
N LEU A 105 16.57 -14.96 9.47
CA LEU A 105 15.60 -15.25 8.42
C LEU A 105 14.43 -16.12 8.88
N GLU A 106 14.65 -17.04 9.81
CA GLU A 106 13.61 -17.93 10.33
C GLU A 106 12.57 -17.15 11.12
N GLU A 107 13.01 -16.27 12.03
CA GLU A 107 12.12 -15.36 12.76
C GLU A 107 11.40 -14.39 11.82
N ALA A 108 12.09 -13.90 10.78
CA ALA A 108 11.45 -13.07 9.76
C ALA A 108 10.33 -13.83 9.04
N LEU A 109 10.57 -15.12 8.74
CA LEU A 109 9.64 -15.99 8.05
C LEU A 109 8.42 -16.32 8.91
N GLU A 110 8.62 -16.64 10.19
CA GLU A 110 7.53 -16.85 11.16
C GLU A 110 6.62 -15.62 11.26
N ARG A 111 7.20 -14.41 11.27
CA ARG A 111 6.43 -13.16 11.34
C ARG A 111 5.57 -12.94 10.10
N VAL A 112 6.10 -13.20 8.91
CA VAL A 112 5.33 -13.05 7.66
C VAL A 112 4.30 -14.18 7.48
N GLU A 113 4.59 -15.40 7.95
CA GLU A 113 3.64 -16.52 7.98
C GLU A 113 2.46 -16.20 8.91
N ALA A 114 2.73 -15.71 10.13
CA ALA A 114 1.69 -15.28 11.07
C ALA A 114 0.82 -14.14 10.51
N LEU A 115 1.43 -13.17 9.81
CA LEU A 115 0.69 -12.11 9.15
C LEU A 115 -0.17 -12.63 8.00
N ALA A 116 0.33 -13.58 7.21
CA ALA A 116 -0.40 -14.20 6.11
C ALA A 116 -1.63 -14.98 6.61
N GLU A 117 -1.47 -15.76 7.69
CA GLU A 117 -2.56 -16.48 8.34
C GLU A 117 -3.63 -15.50 8.84
N TRP A 118 -3.21 -14.47 9.58
CA TRP A 118 -4.13 -13.44 10.07
C TRP A 118 -4.88 -12.73 8.93
N ALA A 119 -4.18 -12.36 7.86
CA ALA A 119 -4.80 -11.74 6.69
C ALA A 119 -5.82 -12.68 6.01
N GLY A 120 -5.54 -13.98 5.99
CA GLY A 120 -6.47 -15.02 5.54
C GLY A 120 -7.74 -15.09 6.39
N VAL A 121 -7.61 -15.03 7.73
CA VAL A 121 -8.76 -14.99 8.65
C VAL A 121 -9.59 -13.72 8.44
N VAL A 122 -8.96 -12.56 8.32
CA VAL A 122 -9.66 -11.28 8.14
C VAL A 122 -10.39 -11.24 6.81
N SER A 123 -9.73 -11.60 5.71
CA SER A 123 -10.32 -11.58 4.36
C SER A 123 -11.37 -12.68 4.17
N GLY A 124 -11.20 -13.83 4.84
CA GLY A 124 -11.93 -15.06 4.56
C GLY A 124 -11.29 -15.89 3.44
N SER A 125 -10.10 -15.52 2.97
CA SER A 125 -9.35 -16.27 1.94
C SER A 125 -7.84 -16.09 2.13
N PRO A 126 -7.08 -17.17 2.36
CA PRO A 126 -5.63 -17.05 2.54
C PRO A 126 -4.95 -16.52 1.27
N PRO A 127 -3.82 -15.79 1.39
CA PRO A 127 -2.97 -15.49 0.26
C PRO A 127 -2.57 -16.77 -0.49
N SER A 128 -2.63 -16.74 -1.82
CA SER A 128 -2.04 -17.78 -2.68
C SER A 128 -0.64 -17.40 -3.13
N GLU A 129 0.17 -18.36 -3.59
CA GLU A 129 1.47 -18.09 -4.22
C GLU A 129 1.33 -17.04 -5.33
N GLY A 130 0.44 -17.29 -6.29
CA GLY A 130 0.22 -16.39 -7.42
C GLY A 130 -0.28 -15.01 -6.99
N GLY A 131 -1.14 -14.94 -5.97
CA GLY A 131 -1.63 -13.70 -5.38
C GLY A 131 -0.51 -12.89 -4.72
N LEU A 132 0.36 -13.54 -3.95
CA LEU A 132 1.50 -12.90 -3.30
C LEU A 132 2.52 -12.40 -4.32
N TRP A 133 2.87 -13.20 -5.32
CA TRP A 133 3.75 -12.76 -6.42
C TRP A 133 3.20 -11.57 -7.19
N LYS A 134 1.88 -11.56 -7.46
CA LYS A 134 1.22 -10.42 -8.10
C LYS A 134 1.32 -9.18 -7.21
N SER A 135 1.08 -9.33 -5.91
CA SER A 135 1.15 -8.24 -4.93
C SER A 135 2.55 -7.65 -4.84
N ILE A 136 3.58 -8.49 -4.69
CA ILE A 136 5.00 -8.09 -4.67
C ILE A 136 5.34 -7.25 -5.90
N ARG A 137 4.95 -7.72 -7.09
CA ARG A 137 5.16 -6.97 -8.34
C ARG A 137 4.43 -5.64 -8.35
N ALA A 138 3.18 -5.58 -7.89
CA ALA A 138 2.40 -4.35 -7.87
C ALA A 138 3.05 -3.27 -6.98
N TYR A 139 3.54 -3.66 -5.78
CA TYR A 139 4.25 -2.72 -4.90
C TYR A 139 5.63 -2.34 -5.43
N ALA A 140 6.37 -3.27 -6.05
CA ALA A 140 7.64 -2.96 -6.70
C ALA A 140 7.48 -1.95 -7.84
N ILE A 141 6.48 -2.14 -8.72
CA ILE A 141 6.13 -1.17 -9.78
C ILE A 141 5.82 0.20 -9.17
N ARG A 142 5.00 0.23 -8.10
CA ARG A 142 4.64 1.50 -7.44
C ARG A 142 5.86 2.23 -6.89
N ARG A 143 6.80 1.50 -6.26
CA ARG A 143 8.06 2.08 -5.74
C ARG A 143 8.88 2.71 -6.87
N LEU A 144 9.10 1.99 -7.97
CA LEU A 144 9.84 2.51 -9.14
C LEU A 144 9.19 3.78 -9.73
N LEU A 145 7.86 3.83 -9.77
CA LEU A 145 7.14 5.00 -10.27
C LEU A 145 7.21 6.20 -9.32
N LEU A 146 7.24 5.96 -8.01
CA LEU A 146 7.46 7.02 -7.02
C LEU A 146 8.88 7.57 -7.10
N ASP A 147 9.88 6.70 -7.27
CA ASP A 147 11.27 7.12 -7.47
C ASP A 147 11.41 7.96 -8.74
N ALA A 148 10.78 7.55 -9.84
CA ALA A 148 10.74 8.31 -11.09
C ALA A 148 10.01 9.66 -10.95
N LEU A 149 8.96 9.73 -10.11
CA LEU A 149 8.27 10.97 -9.78
C LEU A 149 9.19 11.93 -9.02
N ASP A 150 9.94 11.42 -8.05
CA ASP A 150 10.86 12.21 -7.26
C ASP A 150 12.04 12.71 -8.09
N GLU A 151 12.66 11.83 -8.88
CA GLU A 151 13.73 12.21 -9.82
C GLU A 151 13.27 13.31 -10.77
N ARG A 152 12.09 13.16 -11.37
CA ARG A 152 11.53 14.18 -12.26
C ARG A 152 11.23 15.49 -11.53
N SER A 153 10.68 15.43 -10.32
CA SER A 153 10.37 16.63 -9.53
C SER A 153 11.64 17.39 -9.12
N THR A 154 12.75 16.67 -8.85
CA THR A 154 14.06 17.28 -8.60
C THR A 154 14.63 17.93 -9.85
N ARG A 155 14.57 17.25 -11.00
CA ARG A 155 15.10 17.76 -12.27
C ARG A 155 14.27 18.90 -12.86
N GLU A 156 12.95 18.86 -12.67
CA GLU A 156 11.98 19.81 -13.20
C GLU A 156 11.09 20.34 -12.05
N PRO A 157 11.55 21.29 -11.21
CA PRO A 157 10.74 21.78 -10.08
C PRO A 157 9.40 22.43 -10.46
N ALA A 158 9.26 22.87 -11.71
CA ALA A 158 8.00 23.40 -12.25
C ALA A 158 7.04 22.29 -12.73
N PHE A 159 7.46 21.03 -12.73
CA PHE A 159 6.65 19.90 -13.18
C PHE A 159 5.42 19.70 -12.29
N LEU A 160 5.58 19.79 -10.96
CA LEU A 160 4.52 19.70 -9.96
C LEU A 160 4.72 20.76 -8.88
N THR A 161 3.64 21.34 -8.37
CA THR A 161 3.72 22.11 -7.12
C THR A 161 3.92 21.16 -5.93
N PRO A 162 4.40 21.66 -4.78
CA PRO A 162 4.51 20.83 -3.57
C PRO A 162 3.19 20.20 -3.13
N GLU A 163 2.08 20.94 -3.29
CA GLU A 163 0.73 20.46 -2.99
C GLU A 163 0.31 19.33 -3.94
N GLU A 164 0.50 19.51 -5.26
CA GLU A 164 0.18 18.48 -6.24
C GLU A 164 1.00 17.20 -6.00
N ARG A 165 2.30 17.34 -5.68
CA ARG A 165 3.14 16.19 -5.30
C ARG A 165 2.63 15.53 -4.03
N GLY A 166 2.24 16.32 -3.03
CA GLY A 166 1.64 15.84 -1.78
C GLY A 166 0.39 15.01 -2.03
N ASP A 167 -0.54 15.51 -2.84
CA ASP A 167 -1.78 14.82 -3.20
C ASP A 167 -1.51 13.51 -3.95
N ILE A 168 -0.56 13.50 -4.89
CA ILE A 168 -0.18 12.30 -5.64
C ILE A 168 0.37 11.22 -4.71
N VAL A 169 1.27 11.58 -3.79
CA VAL A 169 1.83 10.62 -2.82
C VAL A 169 0.74 10.14 -1.86
N ARG A 170 -0.06 11.07 -1.31
CA ARG A 170 -1.15 10.79 -0.38
C ARG A 170 -2.23 9.89 -0.98
N ALA A 171 -2.57 10.05 -2.26
CA ALA A 171 -3.51 9.15 -2.94
C ALA A 171 -3.08 7.67 -2.89
N GLY A 172 -1.77 7.39 -2.83
CA GLY A 172 -1.22 6.03 -2.73
C GLY A 172 -1.47 5.33 -1.40
N ILE A 173 -1.91 6.07 -0.37
CA ILE A 173 -2.34 5.53 0.92
C ILE A 173 -3.72 4.87 0.82
N PHE A 174 -4.59 5.40 -0.04
CA PHE A 174 -6.01 5.03 -0.11
C PHE A 174 -6.37 4.25 -1.38
N LEU A 175 -5.43 4.10 -2.31
CA LEU A 175 -5.60 3.35 -3.55
C LEU A 175 -4.86 1.99 -3.48
N PRO A 176 -5.39 0.94 -4.11
CA PRO A 176 -4.62 -0.26 -4.35
C PRO A 176 -3.38 0.07 -5.21
N PRO A 177 -2.27 -0.66 -5.03
CA PRO A 177 -1.00 -0.33 -5.66
C PRO A 177 -1.07 -0.28 -7.18
N GLU A 178 -1.91 -1.10 -7.83
CA GLU A 178 -2.12 -1.07 -9.28
C GLU A 178 -2.82 0.21 -9.74
N ALA A 179 -3.82 0.69 -9.00
CA ALA A 179 -4.52 1.93 -9.35
C ALA A 179 -3.61 3.14 -9.19
N HIS A 180 -2.83 3.19 -8.10
CA HIS A 180 -1.84 4.25 -7.90
C HIS A 180 -0.71 4.20 -8.93
N SER A 181 -0.25 3.00 -9.31
CA SER A 181 0.75 2.84 -10.38
C SER A 181 0.24 3.34 -11.74
N ARG A 182 -1.02 3.10 -12.08
CA ARG A 182 -1.64 3.64 -13.31
C ARG A 182 -1.70 5.16 -13.28
N LEU A 183 -2.07 5.74 -12.13
CA LEU A 183 -2.08 7.18 -11.93
C LEU A 183 -0.68 7.79 -12.14
N LEU A 184 0.34 7.23 -11.48
CA LEU A 184 1.72 7.68 -11.63
C LEU A 184 2.23 7.54 -13.07
N SER A 185 1.96 6.41 -13.71
CA SER A 185 2.30 6.15 -15.11
C SER A 185 1.68 7.19 -16.04
N ALA A 186 0.42 7.55 -15.83
CA ALA A 186 -0.29 8.56 -16.61
C ALA A 186 0.29 9.98 -16.40
N ILE A 187 0.66 10.34 -15.17
CA ILE A 187 1.28 11.63 -14.83
C ILE A 187 2.70 11.73 -15.42
N LEU A 188 3.47 10.65 -15.31
CA LEU A 188 4.86 10.60 -15.79
C LEU A 188 4.95 10.42 -17.31
N GLY A 189 3.94 9.82 -17.93
CA GLY A 189 3.96 9.46 -19.34
C GLY A 189 4.88 8.27 -19.63
N ILE A 190 5.06 7.37 -18.66
CA ILE A 190 5.90 6.17 -18.75
C ILE A 190 5.04 4.92 -18.53
N THR A 191 5.43 3.81 -19.13
CA THR A 191 4.83 2.49 -18.86
C THR A 191 5.94 1.61 -18.30
N PRO A 192 5.84 1.15 -17.03
CA PRO A 192 6.85 0.28 -16.46
C PRO A 192 6.83 -1.08 -17.16
N ASP A 193 8.00 -1.62 -17.47
CA ASP A 193 8.16 -2.97 -17.99
C ASP A 193 8.13 -3.98 -16.83
N PRO A 194 7.09 -4.84 -16.71
CA PRO A 194 7.01 -5.82 -15.63
C PRO A 194 8.13 -6.87 -15.66
N ALA A 195 8.74 -7.13 -16.82
CA ALA A 195 9.76 -8.17 -16.98
C ALA A 195 11.12 -7.75 -16.37
N ALA A 196 11.42 -6.45 -16.36
CA ALA A 196 12.66 -5.91 -15.80
C ALA A 196 12.71 -5.91 -14.26
N ILE A 197 11.58 -6.16 -13.59
CA ILE A 197 11.42 -6.02 -12.14
C ILE A 197 11.73 -7.33 -11.40
N LEU A 198 11.79 -8.46 -12.10
CA LEU A 198 11.96 -9.80 -11.50
C LEU A 198 13.42 -10.16 -11.16
N THR A 199 14.39 -9.28 -11.41
CA THR A 199 15.82 -9.60 -11.30
C THR A 199 16.47 -9.29 -9.95
N GLU A 200 15.79 -8.63 -9.01
CA GLU A 200 16.36 -8.31 -7.70
C GLU A 200 15.50 -8.89 -6.56
N GLY A 201 16.05 -9.84 -5.80
CA GLY A 201 15.48 -10.28 -4.53
C GLY A 201 15.40 -11.79 -4.24
N GLU A 202 16.02 -12.67 -5.05
CA GLU A 202 15.80 -14.12 -4.87
C GLU A 202 16.45 -14.76 -3.64
N LYS A 203 17.48 -14.14 -3.04
CA LYS A 203 18.22 -14.74 -1.91
C LYS A 203 17.92 -14.04 -0.59
N GLY A 204 17.12 -14.70 0.24
CA GLY A 204 16.95 -14.35 1.65
C GLY A 204 15.81 -13.38 1.98
N ASP A 205 14.96 -13.02 1.01
CA ASP A 205 13.74 -12.27 1.29
C ASP A 205 12.64 -13.21 1.86
N PRO A 206 12.15 -12.98 3.09
CA PRO A 206 11.14 -13.83 3.71
C PRO A 206 9.81 -13.86 2.94
N LEU A 207 9.44 -12.78 2.23
CA LEU A 207 8.23 -12.77 1.38
C LEU A 207 8.37 -13.69 0.17
N ILE A 208 9.55 -13.70 -0.45
CA ILE A 208 9.83 -14.54 -1.62
C ILE A 208 9.87 -16.02 -1.22
N LEU A 209 10.44 -16.32 -0.05
CA LEU A 209 10.44 -17.67 0.50
C LEU A 209 9.02 -18.12 0.87
N LEU A 210 8.23 -17.25 1.50
CA LEU A 210 6.83 -17.52 1.78
C LEU A 210 6.03 -17.78 0.50
N ALA A 211 6.19 -16.94 -0.53
CA ALA A 211 5.49 -17.12 -1.80
C ALA A 211 5.74 -18.52 -2.39
N LYS A 212 6.99 -19.00 -2.37
CA LYS A 212 7.36 -20.35 -2.83
C LYS A 212 6.83 -21.49 -1.96
N ARG A 213 6.41 -21.21 -0.71
CA ARG A 213 5.84 -22.19 0.23
C ARG A 213 4.31 -22.30 0.15
N LEU A 214 3.64 -21.25 -0.32
CA LEU A 214 2.19 -21.27 -0.51
C LEU A 214 1.84 -22.22 -1.68
N ILE A 215 0.76 -22.98 -1.52
CA ILE A 215 0.23 -23.93 -2.53
C ILE A 215 -0.96 -23.30 -3.24
#